data_AF-A0A0M3JV02-F1
#
_entry.id   AF-A0A0M3JV02-F1
#
_cell.length_a   1.000
_cell.length_b   1.000
_cell.length_c   1.000
_cell.angle_alpha   90.00
_cell.angle_beta   90.00
_cell.angle_gamma   90.00
#
_symmetry.space_group_name_H-M   'P 1'
#
loop_
_entity.id
_entity.type
_entity.pdbx_description
1 polymer ?
#
loop_
_entity_poly.entity_id
_entity_poly.type
_entity_poly.pdbx_seq_one_letter_code
_entity_poly.pdbx_strand_id
1 'polypeptide(L)'
;MQDINKRLKGKLLETQEWYVGLLTRTAVECYLKKEGDFAVRTSEKGGTLEFVVSVRGASTCAHFTVFYEDNAGWGLNLDNQNTFPTVVDLVEYYRKHALPGGNSLKHPVKRPKWYLKHENLSYDTKRDLLGSGNFCDVYKGRLNATKSVAIKICHGPNGEKKDQDLRNAEKAKDSLIKEGSFMAEYRHPNIIKVTLSIIPVHTMNINHTNIEHP
;
A
#
# COMPACT_ATOMS: atom_id res chain seq x y z
N MET A 1 12.15 17.86 -23.47
CA MET A 1 11.90 17.95 -22.01
C MET A 1 10.51 17.42 -21.59
N GLN A 2 9.42 17.71 -22.30
CA GLN A 2 8.07 17.20 -21.94
C GLN A 2 7.95 15.67 -21.98
N ASP A 3 8.56 15.00 -22.98
CA ASP A 3 8.51 13.53 -23.09
C ASP A 3 9.30 12.78 -22.01
N ILE A 4 10.42 13.36 -21.55
CA ILE A 4 11.23 12.79 -20.46
C ILE A 4 10.43 12.81 -19.16
N ASN A 5 9.78 13.93 -18.84
CA ASN A 5 8.94 14.04 -17.64
C ASN A 5 7.72 13.11 -17.71
N LYS A 6 7.14 12.90 -18.89
CA LYS A 6 6.05 11.92 -19.09
C LYS A 6 6.53 10.48 -18.90
N ARG A 7 7.72 10.14 -19.41
CA ARG A 7 8.35 8.82 -19.25
C ARG A 7 8.78 8.55 -17.80
N LEU A 8 9.29 9.57 -17.10
CA LEU A 8 9.64 9.49 -15.68
C LEU A 8 8.41 9.34 -14.78
N LYS A 9 7.31 10.06 -15.06
CA LYS A 9 6.02 9.86 -14.38
C LYS A 9 5.49 8.43 -14.54
N GLY A 10 5.70 7.81 -15.69
CA GLY A 10 5.34 6.41 -15.96
C GLY A 10 6.24 5.39 -15.27
N LYS A 11 7.37 5.81 -14.70
CA LYS A 11 8.27 4.95 -13.89
C LYS A 11 8.15 5.18 -12.39
N LEU A 12 7.34 6.13 -11.95
CA LEU A 12 7.08 6.35 -10.54
C LEU A 12 6.19 5.24 -9.99
N LEU A 13 6.57 4.62 -8.88
CA LEU A 13 5.85 3.46 -8.33
C LEU A 13 4.41 3.83 -7.94
N GLU A 14 4.20 5.00 -7.34
CA GLU A 14 2.90 5.44 -6.85
C GLU A 14 1.88 5.73 -7.97
N THR A 15 2.34 5.89 -9.21
CA THR A 15 1.47 6.14 -10.37
C THR A 15 1.04 4.85 -11.06
N GLN A 16 1.64 3.71 -10.71
CA GLN A 16 1.33 2.43 -11.33
C GLN A 16 -0.03 1.91 -10.86
N GLU A 17 -0.88 1.52 -11.81
CA GLU A 17 -2.23 1.04 -11.49
C GLU A 17 -2.23 -0.26 -10.68
N TRP A 18 -1.20 -1.09 -10.86
CA TRP A 18 -0.98 -2.35 -10.15
C TRP A 18 -0.35 -2.17 -8.77
N TYR A 19 0.09 -0.96 -8.41
CA TYR A 19 0.60 -0.68 -7.07
C TYR A 19 -0.55 -0.32 -6.13
N VAL A 20 -0.82 -1.22 -5.18
CA VAL A 20 -1.97 -1.12 -4.26
C VAL A 20 -1.60 -0.55 -2.89
N GLY A 21 -0.33 -0.24 -2.65
CA GLY A 21 0.15 0.28 -1.37
C GLY A 21 0.08 -0.76 -0.25
N LEU A 22 -0.31 -0.35 0.96
CA LEU A 22 -0.31 -1.18 2.19
C LEU A 22 -1.47 -2.17 2.29
N LEU A 23 -2.03 -2.58 1.16
CA LEU A 23 -3.12 -3.55 1.15
C LEU A 23 -2.59 -4.89 1.68
N THR A 24 -3.24 -5.46 2.70
CA THR A 24 -2.75 -6.68 3.37
C THR A 24 -2.77 -7.89 2.44
N ARG A 25 -2.07 -8.97 2.83
CA ARG A 25 -2.09 -10.23 2.09
C ARG A 25 -3.52 -10.75 1.88
N THR A 26 -4.29 -10.89 2.96
CA THR A 26 -5.68 -11.38 2.88
C THR A 26 -6.55 -10.48 2.01
N ALA A 27 -6.38 -9.16 2.12
CA ALA A 27 -7.13 -8.21 1.29
C ALA A 27 -6.75 -8.32 -0.20
N VAL A 28 -5.46 -8.49 -0.55
CA VAL A 28 -5.04 -8.51 -1.97
C VAL A 28 -5.54 -9.77 -2.65
N GLU A 29 -5.52 -10.90 -1.95
CA GLU A 29 -6.05 -12.18 -2.45
C GLU A 29 -7.55 -12.08 -2.80
N CYS A 30 -8.31 -11.22 -2.12
CA CYS A 30 -9.70 -10.94 -2.48
C CYS A 30 -9.86 -10.24 -3.84
N TYR A 31 -8.83 -9.59 -4.39
CA TYR A 31 -8.89 -8.94 -5.70
C TYR A 31 -8.27 -9.77 -6.83
N LEU A 32 -7.40 -10.73 -6.51
CA LEU A 32 -6.75 -11.61 -7.48
C LEU A 32 -7.70 -12.77 -7.84
N LYS A 33 -8.51 -12.62 -8.89
CA LYS A 33 -9.63 -13.54 -9.21
C LYS A 33 -9.31 -14.55 -10.30
N LYS A 34 -8.58 -14.14 -11.32
CA LYS A 34 -8.23 -14.96 -12.49
C LYS A 34 -6.74 -15.28 -12.48
N GLU A 35 -6.38 -16.42 -13.06
CA GLU A 35 -4.98 -16.78 -13.22
C GLU A 35 -4.22 -15.65 -13.96
N GLY A 36 -3.09 -15.25 -13.38
CA GLY A 36 -2.25 -14.16 -13.84
C GLY A 36 -2.74 -12.76 -13.43
N ASP A 37 -3.83 -12.64 -12.67
CA ASP A 37 -4.12 -11.39 -11.96
C ASP A 37 -2.98 -11.10 -10.97
N PHE A 38 -2.51 -9.85 -10.93
CA PHE A 38 -1.42 -9.48 -10.04
C PHE A 38 -1.52 -8.06 -9.49
N ALA A 39 -0.84 -7.83 -8.36
CA ALA A 39 -0.65 -6.51 -7.76
C ALA A 39 0.68 -6.45 -7.00
N VAL A 40 1.24 -5.25 -6.86
CA VAL A 40 2.36 -4.98 -5.95
C VAL A 40 1.86 -4.23 -4.74
N ARG A 41 2.15 -4.77 -3.56
CA ARG A 41 1.81 -4.17 -2.28
C ARG A 41 3.07 -3.88 -1.48
N THR A 42 2.96 -3.01 -0.49
CA THR A 42 3.96 -2.79 0.53
C THR A 42 3.53 -3.54 1.78
N SER A 43 4.45 -4.28 2.37
CA SER A 43 4.26 -5.02 3.62
C SER A 43 5.18 -4.42 4.68
N GLU A 44 4.70 -4.29 5.90
CA GLU A 44 5.54 -3.94 7.03
C GLU A 44 5.89 -5.23 7.79
N LYS A 45 7.18 -5.50 7.98
CA LYS A 45 7.67 -6.65 8.75
C LYS A 45 8.80 -6.19 9.66
N GLY A 46 8.58 -6.29 10.98
CA GLY A 46 9.58 -5.86 11.96
C GLY A 46 9.96 -4.37 11.87
N GLY A 47 9.02 -3.51 11.46
CA GLY A 47 9.27 -2.07 11.26
C GLY A 47 10.03 -1.72 9.98
N THR A 48 10.30 -2.69 9.10
CA THR A 48 10.86 -2.46 7.77
C THR A 48 9.78 -2.64 6.71
N LEU A 49 9.77 -1.75 5.71
CA LEU A 49 8.86 -1.85 4.57
C LEU A 49 9.49 -2.68 3.46
N GLU A 50 8.76 -3.67 2.98
CA GLU A 50 9.15 -4.55 1.88
C GLU A 50 8.09 -4.48 0.77
N PHE A 51 8.52 -4.45 -0.49
CA PHE A 51 7.58 -4.64 -1.60
C PHE A 51 7.32 -6.12 -1.81
N VAL A 52 6.08 -6.46 -2.17
CA VAL A 52 5.66 -7.83 -2.42
C VAL A 52 4.83 -7.88 -3.70
N VAL A 53 5.30 -8.66 -4.68
CA VAL A 53 4.54 -9.01 -5.88
C VAL A 53 3.59 -10.15 -5.52
N SER A 54 2.29 -9.91 -5.64
CA SER A 54 1.25 -10.92 -5.37
C SER A 54 0.55 -11.28 -6.69
N VAL A 55 0.43 -12.57 -6.99
CA VAL A 55 -0.15 -13.08 -8.25
C VAL A 55 -1.06 -14.27 -7.99
N ARG A 56 -2.19 -14.36 -8.71
CA ARG A 56 -3.02 -15.57 -8.72
C ARG A 56 -2.43 -16.59 -9.68
N GLY A 57 -1.95 -17.71 -9.15
CA GLY A 57 -1.65 -18.91 -9.91
C GLY A 57 -2.91 -19.74 -10.19
N ALA A 58 -2.72 -20.93 -10.78
CA ALA A 58 -3.84 -21.79 -11.18
C ALA A 58 -4.73 -22.24 -10.00
N SER A 59 -4.14 -22.54 -8.85
CA SER A 59 -4.85 -23.02 -7.65
C SER A 59 -4.78 -22.07 -6.47
N THR A 60 -3.66 -21.37 -6.28
CA THR A 60 -3.40 -20.52 -5.11
C THR A 60 -2.79 -19.18 -5.51
N CYS A 61 -2.81 -18.21 -4.59
CA CYS A 61 -2.03 -17.00 -4.74
C CYS A 61 -0.57 -17.25 -4.32
N ALA A 62 0.37 -16.72 -5.08
CA ALA A 62 1.78 -16.68 -4.76
C ALA A 62 2.22 -15.25 -4.41
N HIS A 63 3.20 -15.14 -3.52
CA HIS A 63 3.73 -13.85 -3.04
C HIS A 63 5.25 -13.88 -3.06
N PHE A 64 5.85 -12.93 -3.77
CA PHE A 64 7.29 -12.81 -3.95
C PHE A 64 7.76 -11.51 -3.30
N THR A 65 8.66 -11.62 -2.33
CA THR A 65 9.25 -10.44 -1.69
C THR A 65 10.31 -9.85 -2.64
N VAL A 66 10.26 -8.55 -2.81
CA VAL A 66 11.26 -7.79 -3.57
C VAL A 66 12.32 -7.32 -2.59
N PHE A 67 13.59 -7.61 -2.89
CA PHE A 67 14.73 -7.11 -2.13
C PHE A 67 15.47 -6.03 -2.92
N TYR A 68 16.30 -5.25 -2.22
CA TYR A 68 17.23 -4.30 -2.82
C TYR A 68 18.65 -4.67 -2.41
N GLU A 69 19.56 -4.66 -3.37
CA GLU A 69 20.99 -4.88 -3.16
C GLU A 69 21.78 -3.68 -3.71
N ASP A 70 22.63 -3.06 -2.90
CA ASP A 70 23.24 -1.75 -3.18
C ASP A 70 23.96 -1.68 -4.53
N ASN A 71 24.62 -2.77 -4.94
CA ASN A 71 25.42 -2.82 -6.17
C ASN A 71 24.67 -3.40 -7.38
N ALA A 72 23.48 -3.96 -7.19
CA ALA A 72 22.77 -4.70 -8.23
C ALA A 72 21.36 -4.17 -8.51
N GLY A 73 20.70 -3.52 -7.54
CA GLY A 73 19.35 -2.99 -7.64
C GLY A 73 18.28 -3.91 -7.04
N TRP A 74 17.06 -3.82 -7.58
CA TRP A 74 15.88 -4.54 -7.09
C TRP A 74 15.79 -5.95 -7.68
N GLY A 75 15.57 -6.96 -6.85
CA GLY A 75 15.43 -8.36 -7.28
C GLY A 75 14.26 -9.09 -6.59
N LEU A 76 13.93 -10.30 -7.04
CA LEU A 76 12.94 -11.16 -6.37
C LEU A 76 13.64 -12.20 -5.51
N ASN A 77 13.16 -12.41 -4.27
CA ASN A 77 13.78 -13.35 -3.32
C ASN A 77 13.90 -14.82 -3.80
N LEU A 78 13.21 -15.18 -4.89
CA LEU A 78 13.25 -16.51 -5.51
C LEU A 78 13.87 -16.49 -6.93
N ASP A 79 14.41 -15.36 -7.37
CA ASP A 79 15.23 -15.20 -8.56
C ASP A 79 16.44 -14.29 -8.25
N ASN A 80 17.57 -14.93 -8.02
CA ASN A 80 18.83 -14.25 -7.70
C ASN A 80 19.66 -13.90 -8.95
N GLN A 81 19.13 -14.13 -10.16
CA GLN A 81 19.87 -13.87 -11.41
C GLN A 81 19.53 -12.52 -12.02
N ASN A 82 18.32 -12.02 -11.77
CA ASN A 82 17.80 -10.82 -12.42
C ASN A 82 17.59 -9.69 -11.40
N THR A 83 18.31 -8.58 -11.58
CA THR A 83 18.12 -7.35 -10.81
C THR A 83 17.81 -6.18 -11.73
N PHE A 84 17.14 -5.15 -11.19
CA PHE A 84 16.55 -4.06 -11.95
C PHE A 84 16.76 -2.70 -11.27
N PRO A 85 16.93 -1.61 -12.04
CA PRO A 85 17.08 -0.27 -11.46
C PRO A 85 15.88 0.20 -10.65
N THR A 86 14.67 -0.26 -10.99
CA THR A 86 13.43 0.10 -10.30
C THR A 86 12.51 -1.10 -10.17
N VAL A 87 11.60 -1.05 -9.19
CA VAL A 87 10.51 -2.04 -9.05
C VAL A 87 9.60 -2.06 -10.29
N VAL A 88 9.43 -0.92 -10.97
CA VAL A 88 8.65 -0.85 -12.22
C VAL A 88 9.33 -1.64 -13.34
N ASP A 89 10.65 -1.50 -13.49
CA ASP A 89 11.43 -2.26 -14.47
C ASP A 89 11.40 -3.76 -14.17
N LEU A 90 11.46 -4.15 -12.89
CA LEU A 90 11.28 -5.53 -12.43
C LEU A 90 9.93 -6.08 -12.85
N VAL A 91 8.84 -5.38 -12.56
CA VAL A 91 7.48 -5.83 -12.90
C VAL A 91 7.33 -5.95 -14.41
N GLU A 92 7.79 -4.97 -15.18
CA GLU A 92 7.71 -5.00 -16.64
C GLU A 92 8.50 -6.16 -17.26
N TYR A 93 9.61 -6.58 -16.64
CA TYR A 93 10.31 -7.79 -17.03
C TYR A 93 9.45 -9.05 -16.79
N TYR A 94 8.90 -9.25 -15.58
CA TYR A 94 8.09 -10.43 -15.24
C TYR A 94 6.65 -10.42 -15.80
N ARG A 95 6.25 -9.33 -16.47
CA ARG A 95 5.08 -9.34 -17.36
C ARG A 95 5.34 -10.09 -18.66
N LYS A 96 6.61 -10.24 -19.05
CA LYS A 96 7.04 -10.93 -20.27
C LYS A 96 7.70 -12.27 -20.00
N HIS A 97 8.13 -12.51 -18.75
CA HIS A 97 8.81 -13.72 -18.33
C HIS A 97 8.05 -14.39 -17.19
N ALA A 98 8.15 -15.72 -17.10
CA ALA A 98 7.54 -16.44 -15.99
C ALA A 98 8.26 -16.08 -14.67
N LEU A 99 7.47 -15.89 -13.62
CA LEU A 99 7.97 -15.84 -12.26
C LEU A 99 8.49 -17.22 -11.82
N PRO A 100 9.33 -17.28 -10.78
CA PRO A 100 9.67 -18.53 -10.12
C PRO A 100 8.40 -19.33 -9.77
N GLY A 101 8.37 -20.61 -10.13
CA GLY A 101 7.17 -21.45 -10.00
C GLY A 101 6.17 -21.37 -11.16
N GLY A 102 6.50 -20.69 -12.26
CA GLY A 102 5.74 -20.74 -13.53
C GLY A 102 4.56 -19.79 -13.63
N ASN A 103 4.31 -18.96 -12.60
CA ASN A 103 3.25 -17.94 -12.65
C ASN A 103 3.59 -16.83 -13.65
N SER A 104 2.59 -16.15 -14.21
CA SER A 104 2.82 -15.03 -15.14
C SER A 104 2.02 -13.79 -14.74
N LEU A 105 2.62 -12.61 -14.83
CA LEU A 105 1.95 -11.35 -14.53
C LEU A 105 1.15 -10.88 -15.76
N LYS A 106 -0.12 -11.30 -15.87
CA LYS A 106 -0.96 -11.04 -17.05
C LYS A 106 -1.81 -9.78 -16.88
N HIS A 107 -2.64 -9.74 -15.83
CA HIS A 107 -3.66 -8.71 -15.66
C HIS A 107 -3.40 -7.88 -14.38
N PRO A 108 -3.10 -6.58 -14.51
CA PRO A 108 -2.90 -5.74 -13.34
C PRO A 108 -4.23 -5.52 -12.61
N VAL A 109 -4.26 -5.84 -11.32
CA VAL A 109 -5.36 -5.46 -10.44
C VAL A 109 -5.20 -4.01 -10.07
N LYS A 110 -6.18 -3.20 -10.50
CA LYS A 110 -6.18 -1.77 -10.22
C LYS A 110 -6.40 -1.52 -8.74
N ARG A 111 -5.68 -0.54 -8.21
CA ARG A 111 -5.97 0.03 -6.90
C ARG A 111 -7.47 0.36 -6.78
N PRO A 112 -8.19 -0.25 -5.83
CA PRO A 112 -9.62 -0.02 -5.71
C PRO A 112 -9.93 1.46 -5.45
N LYS A 113 -10.98 2.00 -6.09
CA LYS A 113 -11.32 3.45 -6.00
C LYS A 113 -11.66 3.93 -4.58
N TRP A 114 -12.07 3.03 -3.70
CA TRP A 114 -12.32 3.33 -2.30
C TRP A 114 -11.03 3.44 -1.48
N TYR A 115 -9.87 3.09 -2.05
CA TYR A 115 -8.56 3.35 -1.46
C TYR A 115 -8.18 4.81 -1.76
N LEU A 116 -8.52 5.69 -0.83
CA LEU A 116 -8.30 7.12 -0.93
C LEU A 116 -6.80 7.42 -0.86
N LYS A 117 -6.33 8.23 -1.80
CA LYS A 117 -4.99 8.81 -1.73
C LYS A 117 -4.98 9.95 -0.71
N HIS A 118 -3.87 10.12 -0.01
CA HIS A 118 -3.70 11.21 0.95
C HIS A 118 -3.91 12.59 0.32
N GLU A 119 -3.45 12.78 -0.92
CA GLU A 119 -3.63 14.01 -1.71
C GLU A 119 -5.10 14.41 -1.93
N ASN A 120 -6.04 13.46 -1.83
CA ASN A 120 -7.47 13.73 -1.96
C ASN A 120 -8.13 14.11 -0.62
N LEU A 121 -7.39 14.06 0.48
CA LEU A 121 -7.90 14.27 1.84
C LEU A 121 -7.28 15.53 2.44
N SER A 122 -8.11 16.42 2.99
CA SER A 122 -7.64 17.61 3.69
C SER A 122 -8.26 17.70 5.09
N TYR A 123 -7.42 17.90 6.10
CA TYR A 123 -7.81 18.14 7.50
C TYR A 123 -6.66 18.85 8.24
N ASP A 124 -7.00 19.56 9.32
CA ASP A 124 -6.07 20.23 10.22
C ASP A 124 -5.97 19.46 11.55
N THR A 125 -4.77 19.00 11.90
CA THR A 125 -4.53 18.17 13.09
C THR A 125 -4.77 18.89 14.42
N LYS A 126 -4.86 20.22 14.43
CA LYS A 126 -5.12 21.02 15.63
C LYS A 126 -6.58 21.46 15.74
N ARG A 127 -7.24 21.71 14.62
CA ARG A 127 -8.58 22.31 14.57
C ARG A 127 -9.69 21.32 14.30
N ASP A 128 -9.41 20.25 13.57
CA ASP A 128 -10.45 19.34 13.10
C ASP A 128 -10.63 18.11 14.01
N LEU A 129 -9.96 18.04 15.16
CA LEU A 129 -10.13 16.91 16.08
C LEU A 129 -11.58 16.84 16.58
N LEU A 130 -12.27 15.77 16.23
CA LEU A 130 -13.63 15.47 16.69
C LEU A 130 -13.62 14.68 18.00
N GLY A 131 -12.60 13.86 18.22
CA GLY A 131 -12.44 13.10 19.46
C GLY A 131 -11.18 12.23 19.45
N SER A 132 -10.68 11.93 20.64
CA SER A 132 -9.55 11.02 20.84
C SER A 132 -10.04 9.79 21.60
N GLY A 133 -9.77 8.61 21.05
CA GLY A 133 -10.10 7.32 21.68
C GLY A 133 -8.84 6.57 22.09
N ASN A 134 -9.02 5.38 22.68
CA ASN A 134 -7.90 4.57 23.19
C ASN A 134 -6.91 4.09 22.11
N PHE A 135 -7.33 4.04 20.84
CA PHE A 135 -6.53 3.48 19.74
C PHE A 135 -6.36 4.43 18.55
N CYS A 136 -7.17 5.47 18.48
CA CYS A 136 -7.18 6.38 17.34
C CYS A 136 -7.76 7.73 17.70
N ASP A 137 -7.31 8.74 16.97
CA ASP A 137 -7.93 10.05 16.92
C ASP A 137 -8.87 10.14 15.71
N VAL A 138 -9.97 10.86 15.88
CA VAL A 138 -10.97 11.09 14.83
C VAL A 138 -10.94 12.56 14.47
N TYR A 139 -10.69 12.85 13.20
CA TYR A 139 -10.70 14.21 12.65
C TYR A 139 -11.87 14.42 11.70
N LYS A 140 -12.37 15.64 11.62
CA LYS A 140 -13.19 16.10 10.51
C LYS A 140 -12.27 16.36 9.32
N GLY A 141 -12.73 16.07 8.11
CA GLY A 141 -11.97 16.45 6.92
C GLY A 141 -12.84 16.58 5.68
N ARG A 142 -12.20 16.88 4.56
CA ARG A 142 -12.81 16.89 3.24
C ARG A 142 -12.12 15.90 2.33
N LEU A 143 -12.92 15.11 1.62
CA LEU A 143 -12.50 14.26 0.52
C LEU A 143 -12.82 14.94 -0.81
N ASN A 144 -11.83 15.02 -1.72
CA ASN A 144 -11.93 15.65 -3.03
C ASN A 144 -12.51 17.08 -2.95
N ALA A 145 -12.10 17.85 -1.92
CA ALA A 145 -12.57 19.19 -1.56
C ALA A 145 -14.07 19.37 -1.28
N THR A 146 -14.91 18.39 -1.59
CA THR A 146 -16.37 18.54 -1.68
C THR A 146 -17.09 17.78 -0.57
N LYS A 147 -16.63 16.57 -0.24
CA LYS A 147 -17.35 15.67 0.66
C LYS A 147 -16.79 15.74 2.08
N SER A 148 -17.59 16.17 3.05
CA SER A 148 -17.22 16.10 4.46
C SER A 148 -17.11 14.64 4.92
N VAL A 149 -16.04 14.29 5.63
CA VAL A 149 -15.74 12.95 6.12
C VAL A 149 -15.23 12.97 7.55
N ALA A 150 -15.34 11.85 8.25
CA ALA A 150 -14.60 11.58 9.49
C ALA A 150 -13.37 10.71 9.15
N ILE A 151 -12.22 11.06 9.70
CA ILE A 151 -10.93 10.43 9.44
C ILE A 151 -10.45 9.82 10.75
N LYS A 152 -10.41 8.49 10.83
CA LYS A 152 -9.77 7.77 11.95
C LYS A 152 -8.29 7.61 11.66
N ILE A 153 -7.45 8.06 12.58
CA ILE A 153 -5.99 7.93 12.52
C ILE A 153 -5.54 7.13 13.73
N CYS A 154 -5.00 5.93 13.51
CA CYS A 154 -4.44 5.11 14.60
C CYS A 154 -3.25 5.82 15.24
N HIS A 155 -3.14 5.72 16.56
CA HIS A 155 -1.94 6.14 17.26
C HIS A 155 -0.76 5.29 16.78
N GLY A 156 0.31 5.96 16.36
CA GLY A 156 1.56 5.27 16.03
C GLY A 156 2.30 4.83 17.30
N PRO A 157 3.35 4.00 17.16
CA PRO A 157 4.23 3.72 18.29
C PRO A 157 4.86 5.03 18.79
N ASN A 158 4.68 5.33 20.08
CA ASN A 158 5.22 6.52 20.73
C ASN A 158 6.70 6.31 21.08
N GLY A 159 7.63 6.94 20.37
CA GLY A 159 9.04 6.96 20.76
C GLY A 159 9.67 5.56 20.90
N GLU A 160 10.78 5.47 21.64
CA GLU A 160 11.71 4.33 21.65
C GLU A 160 11.03 2.96 21.73
N LYS A 161 11.29 2.16 20.68
CA LYS A 161 10.68 0.87 20.35
C LYS A 161 10.65 -0.10 21.54
N LYS A 162 9.52 -0.19 22.23
CA LYS A 162 9.15 -1.38 23.01
C LYS A 162 8.30 -2.29 22.14
N ASP A 163 8.66 -3.57 22.09
CA ASP A 163 7.92 -4.63 21.37
C ASP A 163 6.41 -4.63 21.67
N GLN A 164 6.02 -4.21 22.87
CA GLN A 164 4.63 -4.15 23.27
C GLN A 164 3.84 -3.05 22.55
N ASP A 165 4.46 -1.89 22.31
CA ASP A 165 3.80 -0.74 21.67
C ASP A 165 3.60 -0.99 20.18
N LEU A 166 4.57 -1.65 19.53
CA LEU A 166 4.43 -2.13 18.15
C LEU A 166 3.30 -3.16 18.01
N ARG A 167 3.21 -4.14 18.92
CA ARG A 167 2.12 -5.12 18.92
C ARG A 167 0.75 -4.46 19.15
N ASN A 168 0.69 -3.45 20.00
CA ASN A 168 -0.55 -2.72 20.26
C ASN A 168 -0.97 -1.88 19.05
N ALA A 169 -0.03 -1.20 18.37
CA ALA A 169 -0.28 -0.45 17.15
C ALA A 169 -0.76 -1.37 16.01
N GLU A 170 -0.14 -2.55 15.82
CA GLU A 170 -0.58 -3.51 14.80
C GLU A 170 -1.98 -4.06 15.12
N LYS A 171 -2.27 -4.38 16.39
CA LYS A 171 -3.63 -4.79 16.81
C LYS A 171 -4.67 -3.68 16.59
N ALA A 172 -4.32 -2.42 16.84
CA ALA A 172 -5.19 -1.28 16.62
C ALA A 172 -5.50 -1.10 15.12
N LYS A 173 -4.47 -1.20 14.29
CA LYS A 173 -4.57 -1.18 12.83
C LYS A 173 -5.43 -2.33 12.30
N ASP A 174 -5.19 -3.57 12.74
CA ASP A 174 -5.99 -4.74 12.38
C ASP A 174 -7.46 -4.58 12.79
N SER A 175 -7.70 -4.04 13.99
CA SER A 175 -9.06 -3.78 14.49
C SER A 175 -9.77 -2.73 13.63
N LEU A 176 -9.08 -1.65 13.24
CA LEU A 176 -9.62 -0.63 12.35
C LEU A 176 -9.92 -1.18 10.95
N ILE A 177 -9.04 -2.01 10.40
CA ILE A 177 -9.24 -2.67 9.11
C ILE A 177 -10.45 -3.59 9.18
N LYS A 178 -10.57 -4.37 10.25
CA LYS A 178 -11.71 -5.26 10.49
C LYS A 178 -13.01 -4.47 10.60
N GLU A 179 -13.04 -3.40 11.40
CA GLU A 179 -14.19 -2.49 11.52
C GLU A 179 -14.61 -1.95 10.15
N GLY A 180 -13.67 -1.37 9.39
CA GLY A 180 -13.94 -0.81 8.08
C GLY A 180 -14.38 -1.85 7.05
N SER A 181 -13.87 -3.08 7.14
CA SER A 181 -14.27 -4.20 6.27
C SER A 181 -15.72 -4.60 6.52
N PHE A 182 -16.12 -4.78 7.80
CA PHE A 182 -17.52 -5.07 8.13
C PHE A 182 -18.44 -3.94 7.70
N MET A 183 -18.08 -2.68 7.98
CA MET A 183 -18.93 -1.54 7.66
C MET A 183 -19.06 -1.26 6.16
N ALA A 184 -18.11 -1.72 5.33
CA ALA A 184 -18.18 -1.56 3.88
C ALA A 184 -19.34 -2.35 3.23
N GLU A 185 -19.82 -3.41 3.89
CA GLU A 185 -20.88 -4.28 3.36
C GLU A 185 -22.30 -3.78 3.71
N TYR A 186 -22.45 -2.96 4.75
CA TYR A 186 -23.75 -2.45 5.17
C TYR A 186 -24.20 -1.24 4.35
N ARG A 187 -25.42 -1.31 3.84
CA ARG A 187 -26.13 -0.19 3.21
C ARG A 187 -27.51 -0.06 3.84
N HIS A 188 -27.61 0.84 4.80
CA HIS A 188 -28.85 1.10 5.51
C HIS A 188 -28.92 2.60 5.86
N PRO A 189 -30.09 3.27 5.78
CA PRO A 189 -30.22 4.71 6.07
C PRO A 189 -29.72 5.11 7.46
N ASN A 190 -29.77 4.19 8.43
CA ASN A 190 -29.33 4.42 9.81
C ASN A 190 -27.90 3.89 10.11
N ILE A 191 -27.16 3.41 9.11
CA ILE A 191 -25.77 2.93 9.28
C ILE A 191 -24.85 3.84 8.48
N ILE A 192 -23.80 4.34 9.13
CA ILE A 192 -22.82 5.21 8.50
C ILE A 192 -22.12 4.44 7.37
N LYS A 193 -22.17 5.00 6.16
CA LYS A 193 -21.40 4.48 5.03
C LYS A 193 -19.91 4.73 5.25
N VAL A 194 -19.15 3.68 5.54
CA VAL A 194 -17.70 3.77 5.67
C VAL A 194 -17.03 3.61 4.31
N THR A 195 -16.02 4.44 4.07
CA THR A 195 -15.04 4.26 3.00
C THR A 195 -13.70 4.11 3.69
N LEU A 196 -13.27 2.87 3.92
CA LEU A 196 -12.00 2.60 4.59
C LEU A 196 -10.86 2.97 3.64
N SER A 197 -9.90 3.75 4.11
CA SER A 197 -8.64 4.00 3.40
C SER A 197 -7.52 4.03 4.40
N ILE A 198 -6.61 3.07 4.26
CA ILE A 198 -5.40 3.02 5.09
C ILE A 198 -4.40 3.96 4.43
N ILE A 199 -4.23 5.12 5.03
CA ILE A 199 -3.24 6.10 4.62
C ILE A 199 -2.10 6.02 5.64
N PRO A 200 -0.88 5.60 5.26
CA PRO A 200 0.25 5.71 6.16
C PRO A 200 0.50 7.18 6.48
N VAL A 201 0.59 7.51 7.77
CA VAL A 201 0.89 8.87 8.25
C VAL A 201 2.39 9.20 8.14
N HIS A 202 3.21 8.24 7.69
CA HIS A 202 4.53 8.57 7.19
C HIS A 202 4.42 8.90 5.72
N THR A 203 4.45 10.19 5.42
CA THR A 203 4.95 10.72 4.16
C THR A 203 6.39 10.20 4.01
N MET A 204 6.56 8.97 3.55
CA MET A 204 7.86 8.56 3.05
C MET A 204 8.04 9.29 1.74
N ASN A 205 8.90 10.30 1.78
CA ASN A 205 9.64 10.75 0.61
C ASN A 205 10.34 9.51 0.03
N ILE A 206 9.66 8.80 -0.86
CA ILE A 206 10.35 7.92 -1.82
C ILE A 206 10.82 8.81 -2.98
N ASN A 207 11.49 9.91 -2.63
CA ASN A 207 12.26 10.66 -3.61
C ASN A 207 13.51 9.82 -3.87
N HIS A 208 13.44 8.99 -4.90
CA HIS A 208 14.62 8.56 -5.64
C HIS A 208 15.25 9.79 -6.31
N THR A 209 15.97 10.61 -5.54
CA THR A 209 17.00 11.52 -6.05
C THR A 209 17.90 11.93 -4.89
N ASN A 210 19.15 11.49 -4.97
CA ASN A 210 20.30 11.94 -4.19
C ASN A 210 20.32 11.53 -2.70
N ILE A 211 20.83 10.32 -2.46
CA ILE A 211 21.60 10.06 -1.26
C ILE A 211 22.98 10.70 -1.50
N GLU A 212 23.14 11.95 -1.09
CA GLU A 212 24.48 12.45 -0.74
C GLU A 212 24.88 11.77 0.57
N HIS A 213 26.03 11.10 0.55
CA HIS A 213 26.70 10.59 1.73
C HIS A 213 27.94 11.46 2.04
N PRO A 214 28.36 11.52 3.31
CA PRO A 214 29.22 12.55 3.90
C PRO A 214 30.59 12.73 3.23
#